data_AF-A0A543AT59-F1
#
_entry.id   AF-A0A543AT59-F1
#
_cell.length_a   1.000
_cell.length_b   1.000
_cell.length_c   1.000
_cell.angle_alpha   90.00
_cell.angle_beta   90.00
_cell.angle_gamma   90.00
#
_symmetry.space_group_name_H-M   'P 1'
#
loop_
_entity.id
_entity.type
_entity.pdbx_description
1 polymer ?
#
loop_
_entity_poly.entity_id
_entity_poly.type
_entity_poly.pdbx_seq_one_letter_code
_entity_poly.pdbx_strand_id
1 'polypeptide(L)'
;MTQWWTRLVADVADWFPGGLYGLLLAVVLVAIIVGLAIQEPALYRWRRRSKKSKPVDSEVSSDITDSDSGEAVPDLPADALTARAQAFMAAGDYRGAVREWLRVMVRDLIEADAITHRPGWTVTELASAGARAIPDSATLLHEAAGIFSEVWYGSREAELVTATRMRGLRDQLGGILGAYSPTRVAEVDR
;
A
#
# COMPACT_ATOMS: atom_id res chain seq x y z
N MET A 1 -35.80 -14.93 -13.23
CA MET A 1 -34.51 -14.78 -12.51
C MET A 1 -34.44 -13.56 -11.55
N THR A 2 -35.54 -12.89 -11.17
CA THR A 2 -35.48 -11.66 -10.32
C THR A 2 -36.05 -11.81 -8.89
N GLN A 3 -36.61 -12.98 -8.53
CA GLN A 3 -37.37 -13.12 -7.27
C GLN A 3 -36.52 -13.30 -6.01
N TRP A 4 -35.23 -13.63 -6.15
CA TRP A 4 -34.35 -13.85 -5.00
C TRP A 4 -33.97 -12.53 -4.30
N TRP A 5 -33.78 -11.46 -5.08
CA TRP A 5 -33.40 -10.13 -4.61
C TRP A 5 -34.51 -9.48 -3.77
N THR A 6 -35.76 -9.60 -4.22
CA THR A 6 -36.92 -9.04 -3.51
C THR A 6 -37.16 -9.67 -2.14
N ARG A 7 -36.82 -10.95 -1.96
CA ARG A 7 -36.98 -11.63 -0.66
C ARG A 7 -35.90 -11.22 0.34
N LEU A 8 -34.67 -11.05 -0.14
CA LEU A 8 -33.54 -10.64 0.69
C LEU A 8 -33.70 -9.21 1.21
N VAL A 9 -34.28 -8.32 0.40
CA VAL A 9 -34.61 -6.94 0.81
C VAL A 9 -35.80 -6.89 1.78
N ALA A 10 -36.79 -7.77 1.63
CA ALA A 10 -37.96 -7.80 2.50
C ALA A 10 -37.63 -8.34 3.91
N ASP A 11 -36.82 -9.41 4.01
CA ASP A 11 -36.46 -10.02 5.30
C ASP A 11 -35.55 -9.13 6.17
N VAL A 12 -34.76 -8.23 5.55
CA VAL A 12 -33.92 -7.26 6.27
C VAL A 12 -34.75 -6.06 6.77
N ALA A 13 -35.84 -5.72 6.07
CA ALA A 13 -36.69 -4.59 6.43
C ALA A 13 -37.54 -4.88 7.69
N ASP A 14 -37.91 -6.15 7.92
CA ASP A 14 -38.75 -6.56 9.06
C ASP A 14 -38.00 -6.58 10.41
N TRP A 15 -36.67 -6.47 10.42
CA TRP A 15 -35.86 -6.50 11.66
C TRP A 15 -35.78 -5.13 12.37
N PHE A 16 -36.21 -4.02 11.75
CA PHE A 16 -36.03 -2.68 12.30
C PHE A 16 -37.34 -2.06 12.83
N PRO A 17 -37.61 -2.09 14.15
CA PRO A 17 -38.77 -1.44 14.74
C PRO A 17 -38.55 0.09 14.70
N GLY A 18 -39.12 0.76 13.69
CA GLY A 18 -39.05 2.22 13.55
C GLY A 18 -39.01 2.77 12.11
N GLY A 19 -38.97 1.91 11.09
CA GLY A 19 -38.98 2.33 9.68
C GLY A 19 -37.75 3.16 9.28
N LEU A 20 -37.90 4.02 8.26
CA LEU A 20 -36.82 4.83 7.67
C LEU A 20 -36.04 5.67 8.70
N TYR A 21 -36.68 6.06 9.81
CA TYR A 21 -36.05 6.84 10.88
C TYR A 21 -35.04 6.02 11.70
N GLY A 22 -35.28 4.72 11.88
CA GLY A 22 -34.31 3.82 12.53
C GLY A 22 -33.06 3.62 11.68
N LEU A 23 -33.24 3.52 10.36
CA LEU A 23 -32.15 3.45 9.40
C LEU A 23 -31.32 4.74 9.39
N LEU A 24 -31.99 5.91 9.34
CA LEU A 24 -31.30 7.20 9.40
C LEU A 24 -30.53 7.38 10.70
N LEU A 25 -31.12 7.01 11.84
CA LEU A 25 -30.45 7.05 13.14
C LEU A 25 -29.21 6.14 13.15
N ALA A 26 -29.32 4.90 12.65
CA ALA A 26 -28.20 3.97 12.59
C ALA A 26 -27.07 4.49 11.69
N VAL A 27 -27.40 5.05 10.52
CA VAL A 27 -26.42 5.63 9.59
C VAL A 27 -25.71 6.82 10.22
N VAL A 28 -26.44 7.71 10.89
CA VAL A 28 -25.85 8.87 11.61
C VAL A 28 -24.94 8.40 12.75
N LEU A 29 -25.35 7.38 13.51
CA LEU A 29 -24.59 6.85 14.63
C LEU A 29 -23.29 6.18 14.15
N VAL A 30 -23.34 5.43 13.04
CA VAL A 30 -22.16 4.87 12.38
C VAL A 30 -21.24 5.96 11.85
N ALA A 31 -21.78 7.00 11.21
CA ALA A 31 -21.00 8.12 10.70
C ALA A 31 -20.27 8.89 11.82
N ILE A 32 -20.91 9.04 12.99
CA ILE A 32 -20.32 9.66 14.18
C ILE A 32 -19.20 8.78 14.76
N ILE A 33 -19.41 7.46 14.86
CA ILE A 33 -18.38 6.52 15.34
C ILE A 33 -17.18 6.51 14.39
N VAL A 34 -17.41 6.51 13.08
CA VAL A 34 -16.35 6.57 12.07
C VAL A 34 -15.61 7.91 12.15
N GLY A 35 -16.33 9.03 12.25
CA GLY A 35 -15.73 10.35 12.42
C GLY A 35 -14.87 10.46 13.69
N LEU A 36 -15.32 9.87 14.80
CA LEU A 36 -14.57 9.84 16.06
C LEU A 36 -13.40 8.86 16.02
N ALA A 37 -13.52 7.71 15.35
CA ALA A 37 -12.41 6.76 15.18
C ALA A 37 -11.30 7.30 14.26
N ILE A 38 -11.67 8.15 13.29
CA ILE A 38 -10.72 8.91 12.49
C ILE A 38 -10.06 10.01 13.34
N GLN A 39 -10.78 10.54 14.33
CA GLN A 39 -10.27 11.46 15.33
C GLN A 39 -9.71 10.74 16.58
N GLU A 40 -8.75 9.83 16.44
CA GLU A 40 -7.95 9.47 17.63
C GLU A 40 -6.68 10.32 17.74
N PRO A 41 -6.37 10.79 18.96
CA PRO A 41 -5.92 12.14 19.19
C PRO A 41 -4.41 12.21 19.25
N ALA A 42 -3.88 13.24 18.62
CA ALA A 42 -2.49 13.68 18.68
C ALA A 42 -1.94 13.95 20.11
N LEU A 43 -2.76 13.75 21.15
CA LEU A 43 -2.43 14.03 22.55
C LEU A 43 -1.62 12.92 23.24
N TYR A 44 -1.63 11.66 22.75
CA TYR A 44 -0.88 10.58 23.41
C TYR A 44 0.62 10.54 23.06
N ARG A 45 1.08 11.31 22.07
CA ARG A 45 2.49 11.29 21.63
C ARG A 45 3.38 12.33 22.31
N TRP A 46 2.90 13.02 23.35
CA TRP A 46 3.66 14.06 24.05
C TRP A 46 4.57 13.58 25.19
N ARG A 47 5.03 12.32 25.19
CA ARG A 47 5.92 11.85 26.27
C ARG A 47 7.10 10.97 25.91
N ARG A 48 7.51 10.93 24.63
CA ARG A 48 8.81 10.33 24.27
C ARG A 48 9.64 11.25 23.40
N ARG A 49 10.01 12.40 24.00
CA ARG A 49 11.13 13.26 23.57
C ARG A 49 12.33 13.04 24.50
N SER A 50 13.38 12.44 23.97
CA SER A 50 14.79 12.60 24.39
C SER A 50 15.62 11.65 23.50
N LYS A 51 16.72 12.02 22.85
CA LYS A 51 17.60 13.19 22.97
C LYS A 51 18.55 13.18 21.75
N LYS A 52 18.96 14.38 21.32
CA LYS A 52 20.18 14.73 20.52
C LYS A 52 20.15 14.35 19.02
N SER A 53 20.40 15.24 18.05
CA SER A 53 21.07 16.56 18.02
C SER A 53 20.57 17.46 16.87
N LYS A 54 20.68 18.78 17.08
CA LYS A 54 20.46 19.98 16.23
C LYS A 54 21.54 20.17 15.13
N PRO A 55 21.54 21.25 14.31
CA PRO A 55 20.45 21.93 13.57
C PRO A 55 20.83 22.23 12.09
N VAL A 56 19.86 22.29 11.17
CA VAL A 56 19.93 23.22 10.03
C VAL A 56 18.53 23.79 9.84
N ASP A 57 18.45 25.11 9.95
CA ASP A 57 17.24 25.89 9.76
C ASP A 57 16.81 25.82 8.29
N SER A 58 15.57 25.41 8.05
CA SER A 58 14.80 25.80 6.87
C SER A 58 13.33 25.76 7.25
N GLU A 59 12.83 26.98 7.42
CA GLU A 59 11.45 27.34 7.71
C GLU A 59 10.47 26.88 6.62
N VAL A 60 9.33 26.36 7.09
CA VAL A 60 7.98 26.63 6.57
C VAL A 60 7.65 26.05 5.18
N SER A 61 6.88 24.96 5.15
CA SER A 61 5.42 25.06 5.25
C SER A 61 4.79 23.67 5.31
N SER A 62 3.96 23.47 6.34
CA SER A 62 3.01 22.39 6.40
C SER A 62 1.91 22.63 5.37
N ASP A 63 1.98 21.92 4.26
CA ASP A 63 0.82 21.67 3.42
C ASP A 63 0.96 20.26 2.84
N ILE A 64 0.45 19.27 3.57
CA ILE A 64 0.19 17.95 3.00
C ILE A 64 -1.32 17.90 2.84
N THR A 65 -1.79 18.58 1.80
CA THR A 65 -2.99 18.17 1.10
C THR A 65 -2.81 16.71 0.69
N ASP A 66 -3.78 15.88 1.09
CA ASP A 66 -4.12 14.65 0.41
C ASP A 66 -4.17 14.90 -1.09
N SER A 67 -3.06 14.62 -1.78
CA SER A 67 -3.10 14.45 -3.23
C SER A 67 -3.31 12.97 -3.49
N ASP A 68 -4.59 12.63 -3.43
CA ASP A 68 -5.20 11.58 -4.24
C ASP A 68 -4.87 11.88 -5.71
N SER A 69 -3.69 11.48 -6.12
CA SER A 69 -3.28 11.41 -7.51
C SER A 69 -2.56 10.10 -7.64
N GLY A 70 -3.24 9.16 -8.30
CA GLY A 70 -2.62 7.91 -8.72
C GLY A 70 -1.28 8.16 -9.39
N GLU A 71 -0.44 7.13 -9.39
CA GLU A 71 0.73 7.01 -10.29
C GLU A 71 2.09 7.50 -9.78
N ALA A 72 2.21 7.98 -8.53
CA ALA A 72 3.52 8.15 -7.88
C ALA A 72 3.76 7.14 -6.75
N VAL A 73 4.96 6.58 -6.69
CA VAL A 73 5.46 5.89 -5.49
C VAL A 73 5.74 6.99 -4.47
N PRO A 74 5.12 6.97 -3.29
CA PRO A 74 5.38 7.98 -2.27
C PRO A 74 6.87 8.06 -1.95
N ASP A 75 7.37 9.26 -1.62
CA ASP A 75 8.76 9.42 -1.20
C ASP A 75 9.00 8.92 0.24
N LEU A 76 8.75 7.62 0.44
CA LEU A 76 8.95 6.90 1.68
C LEU A 76 9.99 5.79 1.48
N PRO A 77 10.79 5.49 2.52
CA PRO A 77 11.73 4.38 2.50
C PRO A 77 11.00 3.03 2.42
N ALA A 78 11.68 2.01 1.89
CA ALA A 78 11.13 0.66 1.72
C ALA A 78 10.54 0.06 3.02
N ASP A 79 11.17 0.34 4.17
CA ASP A 79 10.70 -0.13 5.49
C ASP A 79 9.33 0.44 5.88
N ALA A 80 9.10 1.73 5.60
CA ALA A 80 7.83 2.38 5.92
C ALA A 80 6.69 1.85 5.03
N LEU A 81 6.98 1.61 3.75
CA LEU A 81 6.05 0.96 2.82
C LEU A 81 5.76 -0.49 3.23
N THR A 82 6.77 -1.21 3.71
CA THR A 82 6.64 -2.58 4.22
C THR A 82 5.71 -2.62 5.44
N ALA A 83 5.87 -1.69 6.39
CA ALA A 83 4.98 -1.58 7.54
C ALA A 83 3.52 -1.31 7.13
N ARG A 84 3.31 -0.44 6.12
CA ARG A 84 1.97 -0.18 5.56
C ARG A 84 1.37 -1.42 4.91
N ALA A 85 2.13 -2.15 4.10
CA ALA A 85 1.67 -3.37 3.44
C ALA A 85 1.23 -4.43 4.47
N GLN A 86 2.00 -4.58 5.56
CA GLN A 86 1.66 -5.48 6.66
C GLN A 86 0.40 -5.03 7.42
N ALA A 87 0.23 -3.72 7.65
CA ALA A 87 -0.97 -3.18 8.27
C ALA A 87 -2.24 -3.47 7.44
N PHE A 88 -2.16 -3.32 6.11
CA PHE A 88 -3.26 -3.69 5.21
C PHE A 88 -3.59 -5.18 5.26
N MET A 89 -2.57 -6.06 5.29
CA MET A 89 -2.80 -7.50 5.47
C MET A 89 -3.48 -7.82 6.81
N ALA A 90 -3.06 -7.17 7.90
CA ALA A 90 -3.65 -7.38 9.22
C ALA A 90 -5.09 -6.86 9.32
N ALA A 91 -5.41 -5.80 8.58
CA ALA A 91 -6.75 -5.23 8.48
C ALA A 91 -7.69 -6.02 7.54
N GLY A 92 -7.19 -7.04 6.84
CA GLY A 92 -7.95 -7.79 5.84
C GLY A 92 -8.15 -7.06 4.50
N ASP A 93 -7.54 -5.87 4.33
CA ASP A 93 -7.54 -5.16 3.06
C ASP A 93 -6.37 -5.65 2.18
N TYR A 94 -6.59 -6.80 1.55
CA TYR A 94 -5.60 -7.44 0.71
C TYR A 94 -5.32 -6.67 -0.59
N ARG A 95 -6.28 -5.86 -1.06
CA ARG A 95 -6.10 -5.01 -2.24
C ARG A 95 -5.12 -3.88 -1.94
N GLY A 96 -5.28 -3.22 -0.78
CA GLY A 96 -4.32 -2.26 -0.25
C GLY A 96 -2.94 -2.88 -0.04
N ALA A 97 -2.88 -4.10 0.51
CA ALA A 97 -1.62 -4.81 0.73
C ALA A 97 -0.86 -5.08 -0.57
N VAL A 98 -1.53 -5.58 -1.62
CA VAL A 98 -0.91 -5.83 -2.93
C VAL A 98 -0.32 -4.54 -3.53
N ARG A 99 -1.04 -3.41 -3.41
CA ARG A 99 -0.54 -2.11 -3.88
C ARG A 99 0.72 -1.68 -3.13
N GLU A 100 0.72 -1.77 -1.81
CA GLU A 100 1.88 -1.36 -1.02
C GLU A 100 3.06 -2.31 -1.22
N TRP A 101 2.86 -3.62 -1.36
CA TRP A 101 3.94 -4.55 -1.71
C TRP A 101 4.57 -4.24 -3.06
N LEU A 102 3.76 -3.87 -4.07
CA LEU A 102 4.31 -3.39 -5.34
C LEU A 102 5.15 -2.13 -5.12
N ARG A 103 4.65 -1.15 -4.37
CA ARG A 103 5.41 0.08 -4.06
C ARG A 103 6.73 -0.20 -3.35
N VAL A 104 6.76 -1.20 -2.46
CA VAL A 104 8.02 -1.68 -1.84
C VAL A 104 8.97 -2.18 -2.90
N MET A 105 8.55 -3.10 -3.78
CA MET A 105 9.42 -3.62 -4.85
C MET A 105 9.96 -2.51 -5.77
N VAL A 106 9.12 -1.53 -6.12
CA VAL A 106 9.56 -0.38 -6.92
C VAL A 106 10.63 0.41 -6.18
N ARG A 107 10.42 0.67 -4.88
CA ARG A 107 11.40 1.36 -4.04
C ARG A 107 12.70 0.56 -3.93
N ASP A 108 12.63 -0.76 -3.76
CA ASP A 108 13.80 -1.65 -3.72
C ASP A 108 14.62 -1.55 -5.03
N LEU A 109 13.95 -1.53 -6.19
CA LEU A 109 14.62 -1.35 -7.49
C LEU A 109 15.25 0.05 -7.67
N ILE A 110 14.62 1.10 -7.14
CA ILE A 110 15.15 2.46 -7.18
C ILE A 110 16.36 2.59 -6.26
N GLU A 111 16.28 2.07 -5.03
CA GLU A 111 17.37 2.10 -4.05
C GLU A 111 18.58 1.28 -4.53
N ALA A 112 18.35 0.26 -5.36
CA ALA A 112 19.39 -0.51 -6.04
C ALA A 112 19.93 0.15 -7.33
N ASP A 113 19.46 1.35 -7.68
CA ASP A 113 19.79 2.07 -8.94
C ASP A 113 19.46 1.26 -10.22
N ALA A 114 18.56 0.28 -10.12
CA ALA A 114 18.17 -0.56 -11.25
C ALA A 114 17.17 0.15 -12.17
N ILE A 115 16.35 1.04 -11.62
CA ILE A 115 15.40 1.87 -12.37
C ILE A 115 15.38 3.30 -11.83
N THR A 116 15.19 4.27 -12.71
CA THR A 116 14.90 5.65 -12.31
C THR A 116 13.39 5.85 -12.18
N HIS A 117 12.94 6.43 -11.07
CA HIS A 117 11.53 6.79 -10.91
C HIS A 117 11.10 7.83 -11.96
N ARG A 118 10.05 7.50 -12.72
CA ARG A 118 9.42 8.42 -13.68
C ARG A 118 7.93 8.48 -13.39
N PRO A 119 7.33 9.67 -13.21
CA PRO A 119 5.89 9.82 -13.12
C PRO A 119 5.21 9.27 -14.39
N GLY A 120 4.08 8.56 -14.23
CA GLY A 120 3.31 8.02 -15.36
C GLY A 120 3.72 6.65 -15.86
N TRP A 121 4.58 5.92 -15.14
CA TRP A 121 4.91 4.54 -15.50
C TRP A 121 3.78 3.57 -15.16
N THR A 122 3.40 2.77 -16.15
CA THR A 122 2.57 1.60 -15.91
C THR A 122 3.36 0.51 -15.20
N VAL A 123 2.66 -0.36 -14.48
CA VAL A 123 3.31 -1.47 -13.74
C VAL A 123 4.03 -2.45 -14.68
N THR A 124 3.49 -2.66 -15.88
CA THR A 124 4.11 -3.54 -16.88
C THR A 124 5.37 -2.93 -17.48
N GLU A 125 5.39 -1.62 -17.72
CA GLU A 125 6.60 -0.90 -18.16
C GLU A 125 7.68 -0.95 -17.09
N LEU A 126 7.31 -0.79 -15.83
CA LEU A 126 8.21 -0.91 -14.70
C LEU A 126 8.80 -2.32 -14.60
N ALA A 127 7.96 -3.35 -14.70
CA ALA A 127 8.41 -4.75 -14.69
C ALA A 127 9.37 -5.03 -15.84
N SER A 128 9.07 -4.52 -17.04
CA SER A 128 9.94 -4.65 -18.21
C SER A 128 11.27 -3.92 -18.04
N ALA A 129 11.27 -2.73 -17.41
CA ALA A 129 12.48 -1.97 -17.12
C ALA A 129 13.35 -2.68 -16.08
N GLY A 130 12.76 -3.13 -14.97
CA GLY A 130 13.46 -3.90 -13.94
C GLY A 130 14.02 -5.21 -14.49
N ALA A 131 13.25 -5.92 -15.33
CA ALA A 131 13.71 -7.14 -15.99
C ALA A 131 14.90 -6.91 -16.95
N ARG A 132 14.97 -5.74 -17.60
CA ARG A 132 16.14 -5.40 -18.43
C ARG A 132 17.37 -5.06 -17.60
N ALA A 133 17.19 -4.40 -16.46
CA ALA A 133 18.28 -4.05 -15.56
C ALA A 133 18.81 -5.27 -14.79
N ILE A 134 17.91 -6.17 -14.38
CA ILE A 134 18.20 -7.35 -13.56
C ILE A 134 17.46 -8.55 -14.18
N PRO A 135 18.08 -9.22 -15.18
CA PRO A 135 17.44 -10.30 -15.94
C PRO A 135 16.89 -11.45 -15.09
N ASP A 136 17.56 -11.79 -13.98
CA ASP A 136 17.11 -12.86 -13.07
C ASP A 136 15.79 -12.54 -12.36
N SER A 137 15.41 -11.26 -12.30
CA SER A 137 14.14 -10.80 -11.75
C SER A 137 13.00 -10.76 -12.78
N ALA A 138 13.24 -11.14 -14.04
CA ALA A 138 12.25 -10.97 -15.09
C ALA A 138 10.92 -11.70 -14.78
N THR A 139 10.98 -13.00 -14.47
CA THR A 139 9.78 -13.81 -14.22
C THR A 139 8.98 -13.29 -13.03
N LEU A 140 9.65 -12.97 -11.91
CA LEU A 140 8.96 -12.51 -10.70
C LEU A 140 8.32 -11.12 -10.88
N LEU A 141 8.97 -10.20 -11.61
CA LEU A 141 8.44 -8.86 -11.83
C LEU A 141 7.22 -8.88 -12.76
N HIS A 142 7.24 -9.74 -13.79
CA HIS A 142 6.07 -9.93 -14.65
C HIS A 142 4.91 -10.57 -13.88
N GLU A 143 5.20 -11.52 -12.99
CA GLU A 143 4.17 -12.11 -12.13
C GLU A 143 3.56 -11.07 -11.18
N ALA A 144 4.39 -10.25 -10.52
CA ALA A 144 3.94 -9.18 -9.64
C ALA A 144 3.06 -8.15 -10.39
N ALA A 145 3.46 -7.79 -11.61
CA ALA A 145 2.67 -6.91 -12.47
C ALA A 145 1.32 -7.53 -12.87
N GLY A 146 1.31 -8.83 -13.16
CA GLY A 146 0.09 -9.60 -13.44
C GLY A 146 -0.87 -9.60 -12.25
N ILE A 147 -0.38 -9.97 -11.06
CA ILE A 147 -1.15 -9.97 -9.81
C ILE A 147 -1.75 -8.59 -9.54
N PHE A 148 -0.95 -7.53 -9.64
CA PHE A 148 -1.44 -6.17 -9.45
C PHE A 148 -2.54 -5.82 -10.45
N SER A 149 -2.33 -6.14 -11.74
CA SER A 149 -3.28 -5.82 -12.80
C SER A 149 -4.61 -6.57 -12.63
N GLU A 150 -4.56 -7.86 -12.28
CA GLU A 150 -5.75 -8.66 -12.00
C GLU A 150 -6.55 -8.12 -10.82
N VAL A 151 -5.86 -7.70 -9.76
CA VAL A 151 -6.51 -7.16 -8.57
C VAL A 151 -7.09 -5.77 -8.86
N TRP A 152 -6.32 -4.83 -9.40
CA TRP A 152 -6.73 -3.42 -9.51
C TRP A 152 -7.59 -3.10 -10.72
N TYR A 153 -7.33 -3.72 -11.86
CA TYR A 153 -8.04 -3.46 -13.11
C TYR A 153 -8.93 -4.62 -13.53
N GLY A 154 -8.68 -5.83 -13.01
CA GLY A 154 -9.51 -7.00 -13.24
C GLY A 154 -10.69 -7.11 -12.28
N SER A 155 -11.47 -8.18 -12.48
CA SER A 155 -12.61 -8.56 -11.62
C SER A 155 -12.23 -9.50 -10.48
N ARG A 156 -10.93 -9.73 -10.24
CA ARG A 156 -10.47 -10.65 -9.20
C ARG A 156 -10.52 -9.97 -7.83
N GLU A 157 -11.20 -10.63 -6.90
CA GLU A 157 -11.19 -10.21 -5.50
C GLU A 157 -9.81 -10.45 -4.88
N ALA A 158 -9.34 -9.50 -4.06
CA ALA A 158 -8.05 -9.63 -3.41
C ALA A 158 -8.21 -10.51 -2.16
N GLU A 159 -7.53 -11.64 -2.14
CA GLU A 159 -7.52 -12.58 -1.02
C GLU A 159 -6.16 -12.60 -0.31
N LEU A 160 -6.15 -13.15 0.91
CA LEU A 160 -4.92 -13.35 1.69
C LEU A 160 -3.85 -14.11 0.90
N VAL A 161 -4.24 -15.12 0.12
CA VAL A 161 -3.31 -15.91 -0.71
C VAL A 161 -2.60 -15.03 -1.73
N THR A 162 -3.32 -14.10 -2.37
CA THR A 162 -2.78 -13.17 -3.37
C THR A 162 -1.82 -12.17 -2.74
N ALA A 163 -2.20 -11.57 -1.61
CA ALA A 163 -1.33 -10.65 -0.88
C ALA A 163 -0.06 -11.34 -0.35
N THR A 164 -0.19 -12.58 0.12
CA THR A 164 0.95 -13.39 0.60
C THR A 164 1.87 -13.78 -0.56
N ARG A 165 1.31 -14.10 -1.74
CA ARG A 165 2.10 -14.35 -2.95
C ARG A 165 2.89 -13.10 -3.36
N MET A 166 2.24 -11.93 -3.38
CA MET A 166 2.90 -10.66 -3.69
C MET A 166 4.07 -10.36 -2.75
N ARG A 167 3.89 -10.58 -1.44
CA ARG A 167 4.98 -10.49 -0.45
C ARG A 167 6.11 -11.47 -0.76
N GLY A 168 5.79 -12.72 -1.08
CA GLY A 168 6.78 -13.73 -1.43
C GLY A 168 7.62 -13.36 -2.66
N LEU A 169 7.02 -12.72 -3.66
CA LEU A 169 7.75 -12.19 -4.82
C LEU A 169 8.69 -11.04 -4.40
N ARG A 170 8.26 -10.19 -3.47
CA ARG A 170 9.09 -9.08 -2.96
C ARG A 170 10.29 -9.61 -2.20
N ASP A 171 10.10 -10.63 -1.37
CA ASP A 171 11.19 -11.25 -0.61
C ASP A 171 12.19 -11.94 -1.56
N GLN A 172 11.73 -12.57 -2.65
CA GLN A 172 12.60 -13.09 -3.71
C GLN A 172 13.41 -11.98 -4.41
N LEU A 173 12.76 -10.86 -4.73
CA LEU A 173 13.44 -9.70 -5.32
C LEU A 173 14.55 -9.17 -4.39
N GLY A 174 14.27 -9.02 -3.09
CA GLY A 174 15.27 -8.60 -2.10
C GLY A 174 16.46 -9.56 -2.03
N GLY A 175 16.23 -10.87 -2.15
CA GLY A 175 17.30 -11.88 -2.25
C GLY A 175 18.17 -11.69 -3.49
N ILE A 176 17.56 -11.45 -4.66
CA ILE A 176 18.28 -11.17 -5.91
C ILE A 176 19.09 -9.89 -5.78
N LEU A 177 18.50 -8.79 -5.31
CA LEU A 177 19.18 -7.51 -5.14
C LEU A 177 20.37 -7.60 -4.17
N GLY A 178 20.23 -8.39 -3.10
CA GLY A 178 21.33 -8.68 -2.18
C GLY A 178 22.49 -9.41 -2.85
N ALA A 179 22.20 -10.37 -3.74
CA ALA A 179 23.22 -11.07 -4.52
C ALA A 179 23.87 -10.21 -5.62
N TYR A 180 23.14 -9.21 -6.15
CA TYR A 180 23.64 -8.21 -7.11
C TYR A 180 24.42 -7.05 -6.46
N SER A 181 24.42 -6.93 -5.14
CA SER A 181 25.13 -5.88 -4.39
C SER A 181 26.53 -6.23 -3.82
N PRO A 182 27.41 -7.05 -4.45
CA PRO A 182 28.72 -7.36 -3.86
C PRO A 182 29.77 -6.24 -4.04
N THR A 183 29.44 -5.13 -4.71
CA THR A 183 30.38 -4.02 -4.98
C THR A 183 29.89 -2.68 -4.45
N ARG A 184 29.59 -2.62 -3.15
CA ARG A 184 29.75 -1.36 -2.42
C ARG A 184 31.21 -1.26 -1.94
N VAL A 185 32.10 -0.96 -2.89
CA VAL A 185 33.24 -0.08 -2.66
C VAL A 185 34.27 -0.61 -1.64
N ALA A 186 35.21 -1.41 -2.15
CA ALA A 186 36.60 -1.47 -1.68
C ALA A 186 37.34 -0.13 -1.94
N GLU A 187 36.66 1.00 -1.76
CA GLU A 187 37.17 2.38 -1.94
C GLU A 187 36.82 3.20 -0.69
N VAL A 188 37.18 2.66 0.47
CA VAL A 188 37.59 3.46 1.63
C VAL A 188 38.95 2.94 2.05
N ASP A 189 39.91 3.03 1.11
CA ASP A 189 41.33 3.11 1.45
C ASP A 189 41.94 4.21 0.59
N ARG A 190 41.80 5.45 1.07
CA ARG A 190 42.74 6.53 0.83
C ARG A 190 42.64 7.59 1.91
#